data_AF-A0A183JEZ0-F1
#
_entry.id   AF-A0A183JEZ0-F1
#
_cell.length_a   1.000
_cell.length_b   1.000
_cell.length_c   1.000
_cell.angle_alpha   90.00
_cell.angle_beta   90.00
_cell.angle_gamma   90.00
#
_symmetry.space_group_name_H-M   'P 1'
#
loop_
_entity.id
_entity.type
_entity.pdbx_description
1 polymer ?
#
loop_
_entity_poly.entity_id
_entity_poly.type
_entity_poly.pdbx_seq_one_letter_code
_entity_poly.pdbx_strand_id
1 'polypeptide(L)'
;MDKLSFTPELWTKIFIVINSLFVVFSFIMFALGISALDTLLKYGTILQLAPPAIYGTVIFTGLLGMIAAAVGFFGLWKKMKIIAFVHMISLGIATLMNISIGIAAAATQDKYKTDAQQSLLSSISSYNQSQYSSEFDKLHTTFYCCGANSYKDFKTYNMKIPPSCRVGELTYATGCIEEVTGFAQSYTTILIALCFITAILQGAYLGISIWMIRKSDDGVAFAA
;
A
#
# COMPACT_ATOMS: atom_id res chain seq x y z
N MET A 1 24.20 33.04 -13.05
CA MET A 1 23.24 31.93 -13.22
C MET A 1 23.99 30.83 -13.92
N ASP A 2 24.60 29.93 -13.16
CA ASP A 2 25.44 28.87 -13.72
C ASP A 2 24.58 27.94 -14.56
N LYS A 3 24.92 27.82 -15.85
CA LYS A 3 24.34 26.82 -16.73
C LYS A 3 24.74 25.47 -16.14
N LEU A 4 23.80 24.78 -15.50
CA LEU A 4 23.96 23.41 -15.04
C LEU A 4 24.26 22.52 -16.27
N SER A 5 25.53 22.38 -16.64
CA SER A 5 25.95 21.54 -17.75
C SER A 5 25.95 20.10 -17.25
N PHE A 6 24.87 19.38 -17.51
CA PHE A 6 24.78 17.95 -17.23
C PHE A 6 25.86 17.22 -18.04
N THR A 7 26.92 16.76 -17.38
CA THR A 7 27.86 15.83 -18.02
C THR A 7 27.20 14.45 -18.13
N PRO A 8 27.48 13.68 -19.19
CA PRO A 8 26.88 12.35 -19.40
C PRO A 8 27.19 11.38 -18.23
N GLU A 9 28.34 11.55 -17.59
CA GLU A 9 28.71 10.79 -16.39
C GLU A 9 27.86 11.14 -15.17
N LEU A 10 27.58 12.43 -14.96
CA LEU A 10 26.72 12.90 -13.87
C LEU A 10 25.28 12.42 -14.07
N TRP A 11 24.76 12.48 -15.29
CA TRP A 11 23.43 11.98 -15.62
C TRP A 11 23.28 10.49 -15.31
N THR A 12 24.26 9.68 -15.70
CA THR A 12 24.25 8.23 -15.46
C THR A 12 24.22 7.89 -13.97
N LYS A 13 24.99 8.62 -13.15
CA LYS A 13 24.98 8.44 -11.68
C LYS A 13 23.61 8.80 -11.08
N ILE A 14 23.03 9.92 -11.49
CA ILE A 14 21.71 10.37 -11.02
C ILE A 14 20.62 9.34 -11.41
N PHE A 15 20.64 8.87 -12.65
CA PHE A 15 19.70 7.85 -13.13
C PHE A 15 19.77 6.57 -12.28
N ILE A 16 20.97 6.08 -11.96
CA ILE A 16 21.15 4.87 -11.14
C ILE A 16 20.56 5.09 -9.75
N VAL A 17 20.90 6.22 -9.09
CA VAL A 17 20.39 6.54 -7.74
C VAL A 17 18.86 6.61 -7.73
N ILE A 18 18.26 7.32 -8.69
CA ILE A 18 16.80 7.45 -8.76
C ILE A 18 16.12 6.11 -9.03
N ASN A 19 16.64 5.30 -9.96
CA ASN A 19 16.07 3.98 -10.23
C ASN A 19 16.21 3.02 -9.03
N SER A 20 17.32 3.09 -8.30
CA SER A 20 17.48 2.35 -7.04
C SER A 20 16.44 2.77 -6.00
N LEU A 21 16.17 4.08 -5.87
CA LEU A 21 15.10 4.58 -4.99
C LEU A 21 13.73 4.04 -5.43
N PHE A 22 13.43 4.01 -6.74
CA PHE A 22 12.18 3.44 -7.24
C PHE A 22 12.02 1.97 -6.90
N VAL A 23 13.09 1.16 -6.99
CA VAL A 23 13.03 -0.24 -6.55
C VAL A 23 12.69 -0.33 -5.06
N VAL A 24 13.35 0.47 -4.22
CA VAL A 24 13.13 0.45 -2.77
C VAL A 24 11.68 0.83 -2.42
N PHE A 25 11.16 1.94 -2.95
CA PHE A 25 9.77 2.35 -2.70
C PHE A 25 8.77 1.31 -3.21
N SER A 26 8.99 0.77 -4.41
CA SER A 26 8.13 -0.26 -4.99
C SER A 26 8.10 -1.54 -4.17
N PHE A 27 9.25 -1.96 -3.63
CA PHE A 27 9.36 -3.13 -2.77
C PHE A 27 8.67 -2.91 -1.41
N ILE A 28 8.85 -1.74 -0.79
CA ILE A 28 8.17 -1.39 0.46
C ILE A 28 6.65 -1.42 0.26
N MET A 29 6.15 -0.81 -0.81
CA MET A 29 4.74 -0.82 -1.16
C MET A 29 4.21 -2.25 -1.36
N PHE A 30 4.94 -3.07 -2.10
CA PHE A 30 4.61 -4.48 -2.32
C PHE A 30 4.52 -5.26 -0.99
N ALA A 31 5.54 -5.14 -0.13
CA ALA A 31 5.60 -5.84 1.14
C ALA A 31 4.50 -5.41 2.12
N LEU A 32 4.28 -4.09 2.28
CA LEU A 32 3.22 -3.56 3.14
C LEU A 32 1.83 -3.92 2.61
N GLY A 33 1.63 -3.88 1.30
CA GLY A 33 0.39 -4.30 0.67
C GLY A 33 0.06 -5.77 0.95
N ILE A 34 1.03 -6.67 0.79
CA ILE A 34 0.87 -8.10 1.12
C ILE A 34 0.59 -8.28 2.61
N SER A 35 1.37 -7.65 3.49
CA SER A 35 1.22 -7.78 4.93
C SER A 35 -0.17 -7.34 5.41
N ALA A 36 -0.68 -6.22 4.89
CA ALA A 36 -2.01 -5.73 5.23
C ALA A 36 -3.12 -6.65 4.70
N LEU A 37 -2.99 -7.08 3.45
CA LEU A 37 -3.96 -7.95 2.80
C LEU A 37 -4.05 -9.33 3.49
N ASP A 38 -2.91 -9.98 3.71
CA ASP A 38 -2.83 -11.29 4.36
C ASP A 38 -3.40 -11.25 5.78
N THR A 39 -3.15 -10.17 6.52
CA THR A 39 -3.68 -10.00 7.88
C THR A 39 -5.20 -9.95 7.89
N LEU A 40 -5.83 -9.15 7.02
CA LEU A 40 -7.29 -9.02 7.00
C LEU A 40 -8.00 -10.24 6.43
N LEU A 41 -7.40 -10.94 5.46
CA LEU A 41 -7.99 -12.15 4.88
C LEU A 41 -8.17 -13.28 5.90
N LYS A 42 -7.38 -13.28 6.99
CA LYS A 42 -7.53 -14.24 8.10
C LYS A 42 -8.82 -14.09 8.90
N TYR A 43 -9.51 -12.95 8.76
CA TYR A 43 -10.72 -12.60 9.51
C TYR A 43 -11.96 -12.49 8.61
N GLY A 44 -11.93 -13.15 7.45
CA GLY A 44 -12.98 -13.05 6.44
C GLY A 44 -14.36 -13.51 6.92
N THR A 45 -14.43 -14.48 7.84
CA THR A 45 -15.73 -14.96 8.37
C THR A 45 -16.36 -13.92 9.29
N ILE A 46 -15.56 -13.26 10.13
CA ILE A 46 -16.08 -12.30 11.12
C ILE A 46 -16.27 -10.89 10.54
N LEU A 47 -15.44 -10.49 9.56
CA LEU A 47 -15.55 -9.18 8.91
C LEU A 47 -16.55 -9.17 7.74
N GLN A 48 -16.82 -10.32 7.10
CA GLN A 48 -17.78 -10.47 5.98
C GLN A 48 -17.70 -9.36 4.91
N LEU A 49 -16.52 -8.76 4.75
CA LEU A 49 -16.27 -7.59 3.92
C LEU A 49 -14.95 -7.81 3.18
N ALA A 50 -14.88 -7.33 1.94
CA ALA A 50 -13.63 -7.29 1.22
C ALA A 50 -12.63 -6.34 1.91
N PRO A 51 -11.35 -6.71 2.01
CA PRO A 51 -10.30 -5.80 2.44
C PRO A 51 -10.27 -4.52 1.58
N PRO A 52 -9.76 -3.39 2.11
CA PRO A 52 -9.57 -2.16 1.36
C PRO A 52 -8.89 -2.39 0.01
N ALA A 53 -9.49 -1.88 -1.07
CA ALA A 53 -9.01 -2.08 -2.44
C ALA A 53 -7.57 -1.57 -2.67
N ILE A 54 -7.11 -0.62 -1.86
CA ILE A 54 -5.73 -0.12 -1.87
C ILE A 54 -4.72 -1.25 -1.72
N TYR A 55 -4.96 -2.27 -0.90
CA TYR A 55 -3.95 -3.32 -0.67
C TYR A 55 -3.65 -4.12 -1.93
N GLY A 56 -4.67 -4.58 -2.65
CA GLY A 56 -4.48 -5.30 -3.91
C GLY A 56 -3.85 -4.43 -5.01
N THR A 57 -4.32 -3.19 -5.15
CA THR A 57 -3.84 -2.27 -6.19
C THR A 57 -2.40 -1.80 -5.94
N VAL A 58 -2.00 -1.62 -4.68
CA VAL A 58 -0.62 -1.28 -4.29
C VAL A 58 0.34 -2.44 -4.52
N ILE A 59 -0.07 -3.69 -4.27
CA ILE A 59 0.74 -4.87 -4.62
C ILE A 59 1.04 -4.87 -6.12
N PHE A 60 0.01 -4.65 -6.95
CA PHE A 60 0.16 -4.60 -8.39
C PHE A 60 1.07 -3.46 -8.85
N THR A 61 0.87 -2.23 -8.34
CA THR A 61 1.70 -1.09 -8.72
C THR A 61 3.15 -1.23 -8.22
N GLY A 62 3.37 -1.85 -7.06
CA GLY A 62 4.71 -2.18 -6.56
C GLY A 62 5.44 -3.19 -7.47
N LEU A 63 4.76 -4.25 -7.93
CA LEU A 63 5.33 -5.18 -8.91
C LEU A 63 5.68 -4.47 -10.22
N LEU A 64 4.75 -3.65 -10.74
CA LEU A 64 4.97 -2.88 -11.95
C LEU A 64 6.18 -1.93 -11.81
N GLY A 65 6.30 -1.24 -10.67
CA GLY A 65 7.40 -0.33 -10.38
C GLY A 65 8.77 -1.03 -10.33
N MET A 66 8.84 -2.22 -9.72
CA MET A 66 10.06 -3.04 -9.73
C MET A 66 10.45 -3.47 -11.16
N ILE A 67 9.49 -3.91 -11.97
CA ILE A 67 9.74 -4.27 -13.37
C ILE A 67 10.21 -3.05 -14.17
N ALA A 68 9.54 -1.90 -14.01
CA ALA A 68 9.91 -0.65 -14.67
C ALA A 68 11.36 -0.25 -14.34
N ALA A 69 11.76 -0.33 -13.07
CA ALA A 69 13.12 -0.02 -12.65
C ALA A 69 14.15 -1.03 -13.19
N ALA A 70 13.82 -2.33 -13.21
CA ALA A 70 14.68 -3.36 -13.81
C ALA A 70 14.92 -3.09 -15.31
N VAL A 71 13.87 -2.74 -16.06
CA VAL A 71 13.97 -2.30 -17.47
C VAL A 71 14.88 -1.07 -17.58
N GLY A 72 14.79 -0.14 -16.63
CA GLY A 72 15.67 1.03 -16.54
C GLY A 72 17.15 0.65 -16.44
N PHE A 73 17.51 -0.27 -15.54
CA PHE A 73 18.87 -0.78 -15.42
C PHE A 73 19.34 -1.51 -16.70
N PHE A 74 18.48 -2.32 -17.31
CA PHE A 74 18.81 -2.97 -18.59
C PHE A 74 19.04 -1.96 -19.72
N GLY A 75 18.33 -0.82 -19.70
CA GLY A 75 18.51 0.27 -20.66
C GLY A 75 19.87 0.97 -20.57
N LEU A 76 20.54 0.90 -19.41
CA LEU A 76 21.93 1.38 -19.28
C LEU A 76 22.93 0.45 -19.97
N TRP A 77 22.69 -0.87 -19.91
CA TRP A 77 23.58 -1.87 -20.50
C TRP A 77 23.37 -2.02 -22.00
N LYS A 78 22.11 -2.04 -22.45
CA LYS A 78 21.77 -2.05 -23.87
C LYS A 78 21.34 -0.64 -24.28
N LYS A 79 22.21 0.06 -25.02
CA LYS A 79 21.99 1.42 -25.57
C LYS A 79 20.89 1.48 -26.67
N MET A 80 19.80 0.75 -26.48
CA MET A 80 18.66 0.74 -27.39
C MET A 80 17.63 1.77 -26.92
N LYS A 81 17.36 2.78 -27.76
CA LYS A 81 16.39 3.85 -27.49
C LYS A 81 15.00 3.32 -27.08
N ILE A 82 14.61 2.16 -27.62
CA ILE A 82 13.34 1.49 -27.31
C ILE A 82 13.22 1.13 -25.82
N ILE A 83 14.31 0.63 -25.19
CA ILE A 83 14.28 0.20 -23.78
C ILE A 83 14.06 1.40 -22.85
N ALA A 84 14.71 2.53 -23.14
CA ALA A 84 14.51 3.77 -22.41
C ALA A 84 13.07 4.29 -22.55
N PHE A 85 12.46 4.18 -23.74
CA PHE A 85 11.08 4.60 -23.95
C PHE A 85 10.08 3.70 -23.21
N VAL A 86 10.29 2.38 -23.20
CA VAL A 86 9.48 1.43 -22.42
C VAL A 86 9.58 1.73 -20.92
N HIS A 87 10.78 2.00 -20.41
CA HIS A 87 10.99 2.44 -19.03
C HIS A 87 10.18 3.72 -18.71
N MET A 88 10.28 4.75 -19.56
CA MET A 88 9.54 5.99 -19.40
C MET A 88 8.01 5.81 -19.42
N ILE A 89 7.48 5.00 -20.34
CA ILE A 89 6.05 4.70 -20.41
C ILE A 89 5.59 3.96 -19.15
N SER A 90 6.32 2.93 -18.73
CA SER A 90 5.94 2.13 -17.55
C SER A 90 5.92 2.97 -16.27
N LEU A 91 6.88 3.88 -16.09
CA LEU A 91 6.86 4.87 -15.00
C LEU A 91 5.70 5.85 -15.11
N GLY A 92 5.34 6.29 -16.32
CA GLY A 92 4.17 7.14 -16.55
C GLY A 92 2.87 6.46 -16.12
N ILE A 93 2.69 5.20 -16.50
CA ILE A 93 1.54 4.38 -16.09
C ILE A 93 1.54 4.21 -14.56
N ALA A 94 2.67 3.84 -13.96
CA ALA A 94 2.78 3.69 -12.50
C ALA A 94 2.45 4.99 -11.75
N THR A 95 2.86 6.15 -12.28
CA THR A 95 2.57 7.47 -11.70
C THR A 95 1.05 7.72 -11.68
N LEU A 96 0.37 7.49 -12.80
CA LEU A 96 -1.09 7.67 -12.90
C LEU A 96 -1.86 6.72 -11.98
N MET A 97 -1.40 5.47 -11.88
CA MET A 97 -1.99 4.49 -10.96
C MET A 97 -1.82 4.93 -9.51
N ASN A 98 -0.63 5.34 -9.10
CA ASN A 98 -0.36 5.79 -7.73
C ASN A 98 -1.24 6.97 -7.32
N ILE A 99 -1.42 7.97 -8.21
CA ILE A 99 -2.32 9.10 -7.96
C ILE A 99 -3.76 8.61 -7.81
N SER A 100 -4.23 7.75 -8.72
CA SER A 100 -5.59 7.24 -8.72
C SER A 100 -5.90 6.42 -7.46
N ILE A 101 -4.97 5.54 -7.07
CA ILE A 101 -5.06 4.70 -5.87
C ILE A 101 -5.10 5.58 -4.62
N GLY A 102 -4.19 6.55 -4.50
CA GLY A 102 -4.13 7.45 -3.35
C GLY A 102 -5.43 8.23 -3.15
N ILE A 103 -5.99 8.78 -4.23
CA ILE A 103 -7.27 9.51 -4.20
C ILE A 103 -8.43 8.58 -3.84
N ALA A 104 -8.54 7.42 -4.50
CA ALA A 104 -9.64 6.49 -4.26
C ALA A 104 -9.62 5.92 -2.83
N ALA A 105 -8.44 5.63 -2.29
CA ALA A 105 -8.28 5.14 -0.93
C ALA A 105 -8.65 6.21 0.10
N ALA A 106 -8.20 7.46 -0.10
CA ALA A 106 -8.59 8.58 0.77
C ALA A 106 -10.11 8.79 0.77
N ALA A 107 -10.76 8.67 -0.39
CA ALA A 107 -12.21 8.84 -0.51
C ALA A 107 -13.05 7.70 0.11
N THR A 108 -12.48 6.50 0.28
CA THR A 108 -13.19 5.30 0.77
C THR A 108 -12.81 4.87 2.19
N GLN A 109 -11.89 5.60 2.83
CA GLN A 109 -11.34 5.25 4.14
C GLN A 109 -12.42 5.15 5.24
N ASP A 110 -13.32 6.14 5.33
CA ASP A 110 -14.37 6.17 6.37
C ASP A 110 -15.44 5.09 6.15
N LYS A 111 -15.66 4.72 4.88
CA LYS A 111 -16.60 3.65 4.53
C LYS A 111 -16.13 2.31 5.09
N TYR A 112 -14.86 1.96 4.91
CA TYR A 112 -14.32 0.71 5.42
C TYR A 112 -14.46 0.61 6.95
N LYS A 113 -14.20 1.71 7.66
CA LYS A 113 -14.37 1.77 9.13
C LYS A 113 -15.81 1.47 9.54
N THR A 114 -16.78 2.08 8.87
CA THR A 114 -18.21 1.89 9.14
C THR A 114 -18.65 0.45 8.84
N ASP A 115 -18.23 -0.08 7.70
CA ASP A 115 -18.57 -1.45 7.28
C ASP A 115 -17.96 -2.50 8.23
N ALA A 116 -16.69 -2.35 8.60
CA ALA A 116 -16.01 -3.24 9.55
C ALA A 116 -16.65 -3.20 10.95
N GLN A 117 -17.05 -2.02 11.41
CA GLN A 117 -17.79 -1.85 12.66
C GLN A 117 -19.12 -2.63 12.63
N GLN A 118 -19.90 -2.46 11.56
CA GLN A 118 -21.19 -3.14 11.41
C GLN A 118 -21.02 -4.67 11.36
N SER A 119 -20.00 -5.15 10.66
CA SER A 119 -19.73 -6.59 10.55
C SER A 119 -19.29 -7.24 11.85
N LEU A 120 -18.38 -6.60 12.61
CA LEU A 120 -17.95 -7.15 13.90
C LEU A 120 -19.08 -7.12 14.95
N LEU A 121 -19.92 -6.08 14.92
CA LEU A 121 -21.11 -5.99 15.77
C LEU A 121 -22.14 -7.09 15.47
N SER A 122 -22.30 -7.48 14.21
CA SER A 122 -23.24 -8.54 13.84
C SER A 122 -22.66 -9.93 14.11
N SER A 123 -21.39 -10.15 13.79
CA SER A 123 -20.75 -11.46 13.87
C SER A 123 -20.48 -11.93 15.30
N ILE A 124 -20.33 -11.03 16.28
CA ILE A 124 -20.11 -11.42 17.68
C ILE A 124 -21.26 -12.25 18.25
N SER A 125 -22.50 -12.04 17.78
CA SER A 125 -23.67 -12.84 18.19
C SER A 125 -23.54 -14.32 17.80
N SER A 126 -22.73 -14.62 16.78
CA SER A 126 -22.46 -15.97 16.27
C SER A 126 -21.23 -16.62 16.91
N TYR A 127 -20.61 -16.01 17.93
CA TYR A 127 -19.36 -16.49 18.52
C TYR A 127 -19.40 -17.97 18.96
N ASN A 128 -20.53 -18.47 19.47
CA ASN A 128 -20.68 -19.87 19.88
C ASN A 128 -20.56 -20.89 18.72
N GLN A 129 -20.55 -20.44 17.46
CA GLN A 129 -20.27 -21.27 16.30
C GLN A 129 -18.76 -21.46 16.15
N SER A 130 -18.32 -22.68 15.83
CA SER A 130 -16.89 -23.05 15.79
C SER A 130 -16.06 -22.19 14.83
N GLN A 131 -16.64 -21.81 13.68
CA GLN A 131 -15.95 -20.98 12.69
C GLN A 131 -15.71 -19.55 13.20
N TYR A 132 -16.70 -18.94 13.84
CA TYR A 132 -16.62 -17.58 14.37
C TYR A 132 -15.73 -17.51 15.61
N SER A 133 -15.89 -18.44 16.55
CA SER A 133 -15.03 -18.51 17.74
C SER A 133 -13.55 -18.62 17.38
N SER A 134 -13.17 -19.48 16.42
CA SER A 134 -11.77 -19.61 16.03
C SER A 134 -11.17 -18.33 15.44
N GLU A 135 -11.93 -17.54 14.68
CA GLU A 135 -11.43 -16.28 14.12
C GLU A 135 -11.41 -15.16 15.16
N PHE A 136 -12.45 -15.06 16.00
CA PHE A 136 -12.47 -14.12 17.12
C PHE A 136 -11.34 -14.41 18.12
N ASP A 137 -11.06 -15.67 18.45
CA ASP A 137 -9.97 -16.02 19.35
C ASP A 137 -8.61 -15.57 18.82
N LYS A 138 -8.36 -15.80 17.52
CA LYS A 138 -7.16 -15.27 16.85
C LYS A 138 -7.14 -13.75 16.88
N LEU A 139 -8.27 -13.10 16.60
CA LEU A 139 -8.40 -11.65 16.61
C LEU A 139 -8.05 -11.06 17.98
N HIS A 140 -8.63 -11.61 19.05
CA HIS A 140 -8.38 -11.18 20.43
C HIS A 140 -6.90 -11.25 20.78
N THR A 141 -6.24 -12.35 20.43
CA THR A 141 -4.81 -12.54 20.74
C THR A 141 -3.87 -11.74 19.82
N THR A 142 -4.29 -11.44 18.58
CA THR A 142 -3.45 -10.70 17.61
C THR A 142 -3.50 -9.20 17.85
N PHE A 143 -4.68 -8.68 18.17
CA PHE A 143 -4.93 -7.25 18.38
C PHE A 143 -5.07 -6.86 19.85
N TYR A 144 -4.92 -7.79 20.78
CA TYR A 144 -5.05 -7.54 22.23
C TYR A 144 -6.37 -6.85 22.60
N CYS A 145 -7.45 -7.32 21.99
CA CYS A 145 -8.80 -6.76 22.10
C CYS A 145 -9.81 -7.80 22.59
N CYS A 146 -10.99 -7.38 23.04
CA CYS A 146 -12.04 -8.29 23.45
C CYS A 146 -13.45 -7.85 23.03
N GLY A 147 -14.20 -8.77 22.42
CA GLY A 147 -15.55 -8.50 21.91
C GLY A 147 -15.52 -7.61 20.66
N ALA A 148 -16.67 -7.05 20.30
CA ALA A 148 -16.76 -6.11 19.18
C ALA A 148 -16.41 -4.68 19.67
N ASN A 149 -17.22 -4.15 20.59
CA ASN A 149 -16.99 -2.88 21.27
C ASN A 149 -16.32 -3.04 22.63
N SER A 150 -16.64 -4.13 23.35
CA SER A 150 -15.94 -4.48 24.59
C SER A 150 -16.25 -5.92 25.02
N TYR A 151 -15.54 -6.40 26.04
CA TYR A 151 -15.84 -7.68 26.70
C TYR A 151 -17.29 -7.83 27.18
N LYS A 152 -18.03 -6.72 27.38
CA LYS A 152 -19.44 -6.75 27.80
C LYS A 152 -20.37 -7.33 26.73
N ASP A 153 -19.95 -7.34 25.47
CA ASP A 153 -20.74 -7.87 24.36
C ASP A 153 -21.09 -9.34 24.58
N PHE A 154 -20.18 -10.13 25.16
CA PHE A 154 -20.45 -11.52 25.52
C PHE A 154 -21.61 -11.64 26.51
N LYS A 155 -21.71 -10.73 27.49
CA LYS A 155 -22.80 -10.72 28.47
C LYS A 155 -24.15 -10.41 27.80
N THR A 156 -24.17 -9.49 26.83
CA THR A 156 -25.38 -9.12 26.07
C THR A 156 -26.02 -10.33 25.38
N TYR A 157 -25.21 -11.29 24.92
CA TYR A 157 -25.66 -12.51 24.26
C TYR A 157 -25.68 -13.75 25.17
N ASN A 158 -25.62 -13.58 26.50
CA ASN A 158 -25.55 -14.68 27.47
C ASN A 158 -24.37 -15.65 27.25
N MET A 159 -23.26 -15.14 26.74
CA MET A 159 -22.01 -15.88 26.52
C MET A 159 -20.98 -15.58 27.61
N LYS A 160 -20.10 -16.55 27.88
CA LYS A 160 -18.94 -16.35 28.76
C LYS A 160 -17.83 -15.67 27.97
N ILE A 161 -17.09 -14.78 28.64
CA ILE A 161 -15.89 -14.17 28.07
C ILE A 161 -14.86 -15.28 27.80
N PRO A 162 -14.34 -15.40 26.57
CA PRO A 162 -13.43 -16.48 26.22
C PRO A 162 -12.03 -16.30 26.81
N PRO A 163 -11.25 -17.39 26.95
CA PRO A 163 -9.86 -17.30 27.44
C PRO A 163 -8.95 -16.44 26.54
N SER A 164 -9.23 -16.38 25.24
CA SER A 164 -8.49 -15.56 24.27
C SER A 164 -8.55 -14.06 24.56
N CYS A 165 -9.56 -13.60 25.30
CA CYS A 165 -9.71 -12.21 25.74
C CYS A 165 -8.86 -11.85 26.96
N ARG A 166 -8.04 -12.77 27.49
CA ARG A 166 -7.36 -12.60 28.78
C ARG A 166 -5.85 -12.80 28.71
N VAL A 167 -5.15 -12.09 29.59
CA VAL A 167 -3.74 -12.33 29.92
C VAL A 167 -3.66 -12.59 31.42
N GLY A 168 -3.55 -13.85 31.80
CA GLY A 168 -3.75 -14.28 33.19
C GLY A 168 -5.17 -13.97 33.65
N GLU A 169 -5.30 -13.20 34.73
CA GLU A 169 -6.60 -12.77 35.29
C GLU A 169 -7.14 -11.47 34.67
N LEU A 170 -6.34 -10.77 33.84
CA LEU A 170 -6.73 -9.50 33.23
C LEU A 170 -7.45 -9.73 31.90
N THR A 171 -8.54 -9.01 31.67
CA THR A 171 -9.28 -9.02 30.40
C THR A 171 -8.94 -7.77 29.59
N TYR A 172 -8.78 -7.89 28.27
CA TYR A 172 -8.55 -6.73 27.41
C TYR A 172 -9.69 -5.71 27.55
N ALA A 173 -9.33 -4.44 27.74
CA ALA A 173 -10.28 -3.35 27.93
C ALA A 173 -10.85 -2.84 26.60
N THR A 174 -10.04 -2.88 25.53
CA THR A 174 -10.38 -2.34 24.21
C THR A 174 -11.21 -3.31 23.38
N GLY A 175 -12.19 -2.79 22.64
CA GLY A 175 -12.98 -3.56 21.67
C GLY A 175 -12.23 -3.79 20.36
N CYS A 176 -12.49 -4.91 19.70
CA CYS A 176 -11.77 -5.24 18.47
C CYS A 176 -12.09 -4.35 17.27
N ILE A 177 -13.23 -3.65 17.28
CA ILE A 177 -13.56 -2.67 16.23
C ILE A 177 -12.51 -1.55 16.19
N GLU A 178 -12.12 -1.03 17.35
CA GLU A 178 -11.14 0.05 17.45
C GLU A 178 -9.77 -0.38 16.92
N GLU A 179 -9.29 -1.54 17.35
CA GLU A 179 -7.97 -2.06 16.96
C GLU A 179 -7.90 -2.45 15.47
N VAL A 180 -8.92 -3.16 14.96
CA VAL A 180 -8.95 -3.60 13.55
C VAL A 180 -9.08 -2.41 12.60
N THR A 181 -9.98 -1.48 12.90
CA THR A 181 -10.15 -0.28 12.07
C THR A 181 -8.95 0.65 12.18
N GLY A 182 -8.34 0.76 13.36
CA GLY A 182 -7.09 1.49 13.58
C GLY A 182 -5.93 0.91 12.78
N PHE A 183 -5.78 -0.42 12.77
CA PHE A 183 -4.79 -1.11 11.93
C PHE A 183 -5.00 -0.83 10.45
N ALA A 184 -6.22 -1.04 9.94
CA ALA A 184 -6.52 -0.82 8.53
C ALA A 184 -6.32 0.65 8.12
N GLN A 185 -6.72 1.59 8.97
CA GLN A 185 -6.54 3.02 8.77
C GLN A 185 -5.07 3.42 8.77
N SER A 186 -4.27 2.91 9.70
CA SER A 186 -2.83 3.17 9.80
C SER A 186 -2.11 2.71 8.54
N TYR A 187 -2.31 1.45 8.13
CA TYR A 187 -1.72 0.91 6.90
C TYR A 187 -2.19 1.67 5.66
N THR A 188 -3.49 1.97 5.55
CA THR A 188 -4.04 2.72 4.41
C THR A 188 -3.42 4.11 4.31
N THR A 189 -3.27 4.82 5.44
CA THR A 189 -2.66 6.16 5.48
C THR A 189 -1.19 6.13 5.04
N ILE A 190 -0.43 5.15 5.53
CA ILE A 190 0.98 4.96 5.12
C ILE A 190 1.07 4.69 3.62
N LEU A 191 0.23 3.80 3.10
CA LEU A 191 0.23 3.47 1.67
C LEU A 191 -0.18 4.65 0.79
N ILE A 192 -1.18 5.45 1.21
CA ILE A 192 -1.56 6.69 0.51
C ILE A 192 -0.36 7.65 0.43
N ALA A 193 0.35 7.86 1.55
CA ALA A 193 1.54 8.71 1.57
C ALA A 193 2.63 8.19 0.62
N LEU A 194 2.89 6.88 0.63
CA LEU A 194 3.87 6.25 -0.26
C LEU A 194 3.48 6.38 -1.75
N CYS A 195 2.18 6.23 -2.08
CA CYS A 195 1.68 6.44 -3.44
C CYS A 195 1.97 7.87 -3.92
N PHE A 196 1.63 8.89 -3.12
CA PHE A 196 1.88 10.29 -3.51
C PHE A 196 3.37 10.63 -3.59
N ILE A 197 4.18 10.19 -2.63
CA ILE A 197 5.64 10.40 -2.66
C ILE A 197 6.22 9.76 -3.93
N THR A 198 5.85 8.51 -4.22
CA THR A 198 6.34 7.79 -5.41
C THR A 198 5.88 8.48 -6.70
N ALA A 199 4.63 8.93 -6.78
CA ALA A 199 4.11 9.65 -7.93
C ALA A 199 4.84 10.98 -8.18
N ILE A 200 5.16 11.74 -7.13
CA ILE A 200 5.92 13.00 -7.24
C ILE A 200 7.33 12.72 -7.74
N LEU A 201 8.03 11.74 -7.15
CA LEU A 201 9.39 11.38 -7.55
C LEU A 201 9.44 10.89 -9.01
N GLN A 202 8.50 10.02 -9.40
CA GLN A 202 8.40 9.52 -10.78
C GLN A 202 8.03 10.65 -11.76
N GLY A 203 7.05 11.48 -11.41
CA GLY A 203 6.63 12.62 -12.24
C GLY A 203 7.74 13.63 -12.46
N ALA A 204 8.50 13.98 -11.42
CA ALA A 204 9.66 14.86 -11.54
C ALA A 204 10.74 14.26 -12.45
N TYR A 205 11.06 12.98 -12.26
CA TYR A 205 12.02 12.26 -13.09
C TYR A 205 11.59 12.20 -14.56
N LEU A 206 10.32 11.92 -14.83
CA LEU A 206 9.76 11.93 -16.18
C LEU A 206 9.85 13.32 -16.82
N GLY A 207 9.50 14.37 -16.07
CA GLY A 207 9.58 15.75 -16.53
C GLY A 207 11.00 16.16 -16.92
N ILE A 208 11.99 15.84 -16.08
CA ILE A 208 13.41 16.11 -16.37
C ILE A 208 13.85 15.31 -17.61
N SER A 209 13.49 14.03 -17.69
CA SER A 209 13.88 13.17 -18.81
C SER A 209 13.29 13.66 -20.14
N ILE A 210 12.01 14.07 -20.17
CA ILE A 210 11.38 14.65 -21.35
C ILE A 210 12.04 15.99 -21.73
N TRP A 211 12.29 16.86 -20.74
CA TRP A 211 12.95 18.14 -20.98
C TRP A 211 14.32 17.97 -21.63
N MET A 212 15.11 17.00 -21.16
CA MET A 212 16.41 16.71 -21.77
C MET A 212 16.33 16.10 -23.16
N ILE A 213 15.37 15.21 -23.42
CA ILE A 213 15.15 14.66 -24.77
C ILE A 213 14.83 15.80 -25.75
N ARG A 214 13.89 16.68 -25.37
CA ARG A 214 13.54 17.85 -26.18
C ARG A 214 14.72 18.77 -26.44
N LYS A 215 15.51 19.08 -25.40
CA LYS A 215 16.73 19.88 -25.54
C LYS A 215 17.77 19.23 -26.46
N SER A 216 17.86 17.90 -26.46
CA SER A 216 18.72 17.17 -27.38
C SER A 216 18.23 17.28 -28.83
N ASP A 217 16.93 17.19 -29.06
CA ASP A 217 16.32 17.32 -30.40
C ASP A 217 16.39 18.76 -30.92
N ASP A 218 16.19 19.77 -30.05
CA ASP A 218 16.35 21.19 -30.38
C ASP A 218 17.81 21.55 -30.73
N GLY A 219 18.78 20.75 -30.27
CA GLY A 219 20.19 20.84 -30.64
C GLY A 219 20.53 20.21 -32.01
N VAL A 220 19.57 19.54 -32.66
CA VAL A 220 19.70 18.92 -34.00
C VAL A 220 19.09 19.80 -35.10
N ALA A 221 18.78 21.06 -34.82
CA ALA A 221 18.43 22.05 -35.85
C ALA A 221 19.65 22.66 -36.59
N PHE A 222 20.84 22.06 -36.49
CA PHE A 222 21.98 22.37 -37.37
C PHE A 222 22.70 21.08 -37.80
N ALA A 223 22.76 20.89 -39.12
CA ALA A 223 23.46 19.86 -39.88
C ALA A 223 22.75 18.51 -40.07
N ALA A 224 21.67 18.52 -40.84
CA ALA A 224 21.53 17.72 -42.06
C ALA A 224 20.58 18.44 -43.03
#